data_AF-A0A1V1NWW5-F1
#
_entry.id   AF-A0A1V1NWW5-F1
#
_cell.length_a   1.000
_cell.length_b   1.000
_cell.length_c   1.000
_cell.angle_alpha   90.00
_cell.angle_beta   90.00
_cell.angle_gamma   90.00
#
_symmetry.space_group_name_H-M   'P 1'
#
loop_
_entity.id
_entity.type
_entity.pdbx_description
1 polymer ?
#
loop_
_entity_poly.entity_id
_entity_poly.type
_entity_poly.pdbx_seq_one_letter_code
_entity_poly.pdbx_strand_id
1 'polypeptide(L)'
;MNSTKNDPFQFMLSNIEIIMIAINNSKTANEAWTKLSSQLSNLKKIMKFNTFKVYSKILIKISFLINDYNNRIMEFEMERSMFLKDIDEIMVQKSNLKQQLANAVQIEEKYLRTIDKVKHELDKVRHELR
;
A
#
# COMPACT_ATOMS: atom_id res chain seq x y z
N MET A 1 15.71 37.49 13.43
CA MET A 1 15.56 36.02 13.45
C MET A 1 16.84 35.39 12.93
N ASN A 2 17.69 34.78 13.78
CA ASN A 2 18.96 34.15 13.38
C ASN A 2 19.48 33.20 14.50
N SER A 3 18.71 32.18 14.90
CA SER A 3 19.13 31.24 15.97
C SER A 3 19.46 29.82 15.50
N THR A 4 19.39 29.51 14.21
CA THR A 4 19.56 28.13 13.69
C THR A 4 20.99 27.68 13.39
N LYS A 5 22.00 28.56 13.48
CA LYS A 5 23.37 28.20 13.04
C LYS A 5 24.17 27.30 14.00
N ASN A 6 23.70 27.07 15.23
CA ASN A 6 24.49 26.38 16.27
C ASN A 6 23.78 25.24 17.01
N ASP A 7 22.58 24.79 16.61
CA ASP A 7 21.94 23.66 17.29
C ASP A 7 22.54 22.32 16.84
N PRO A 8 23.11 21.51 17.75
CA PRO A 8 23.75 20.25 17.38
C PRO A 8 22.77 19.22 16.84
N PHE A 9 21.48 19.28 17.24
CA PHE A 9 20.49 18.33 16.75
C PHE A 9 20.06 18.65 15.31
N GLN A 10 19.77 19.92 15.01
CA GLN A 10 19.53 20.37 13.65
C GLN A 10 20.72 20.09 12.73
N PHE A 11 21.96 20.29 13.20
CA PHE A 11 23.14 19.92 12.43
C PHE A 11 23.17 18.42 12.08
N MET A 12 22.80 17.56 13.04
CA MET A 12 22.72 16.11 12.82
C MET A 12 21.65 15.74 11.79
N LEU A 13 20.49 16.41 11.82
CA LEU A 13 19.42 16.20 10.85
C LEU A 13 19.79 16.69 9.45
N SER A 14 20.40 17.87 9.32
CA SER A 14 20.81 18.42 8.03
C SER A 14 21.92 17.61 7.34
N ASN A 15 22.65 16.79 8.11
CA ASN A 15 23.73 15.94 7.59
C ASN A 15 23.43 14.44 7.81
N ILE A 16 22.15 14.09 7.98
CA ILE A 16 21.73 12.76 8.47
C ILE A 16 22.24 11.61 7.62
N GLU A 17 22.26 11.74 6.29
CA GLU A 17 22.74 10.68 5.39
C GLU A 17 24.22 10.37 5.64
N ILE A 18 25.09 11.38 5.61
CA ILE A 18 26.53 11.23 5.83
C ILE A 18 26.80 10.68 7.23
N ILE A 19 26.07 11.19 8.23
CA ILE A 19 26.21 10.76 9.63
C ILE A 19 25.80 9.30 9.80
N MET A 20 24.65 8.90 9.24
CA MET A 20 24.15 7.53 9.34
C MET A 20 25.06 6.55 8.60
N ILE A 21 25.59 6.93 7.43
CA ILE A 21 26.61 6.12 6.71
C ILE A 21 27.85 5.93 7.59
N ALA A 22 28.38 7.01 8.18
CA ALA A 22 29.56 6.93 9.03
C ALA A 22 29.32 6.09 10.30
N ILE A 23 28.12 6.17 10.88
CA ILE A 23 27.70 5.34 12.03
C ILE A 23 27.65 3.86 11.62
N ASN A 24 26.97 3.54 10.52
CA ASN A 24 26.78 2.15 10.07
C ASN A 24 28.09 1.49 9.62
N ASN A 25 29.03 2.27 9.07
CA ASN A 25 30.35 1.80 8.64
C ASN A 25 31.43 1.85 9.73
N SER A 26 31.04 2.03 11.00
CA SER A 26 31.98 2.11 12.12
C SER A 26 31.58 1.14 13.22
N LYS A 27 32.57 0.52 13.87
CA LYS A 27 32.34 -0.41 14.99
C LYS A 27 31.96 0.31 16.28
N THR A 28 32.39 1.56 16.43
CA THR A 28 32.14 2.35 17.64
C THR A 28 31.73 3.78 17.30
N ALA A 29 31.01 4.43 18.24
CA ALA A 29 30.68 5.85 18.11
C ALA A 29 31.93 6.73 18.01
N ASN A 30 33.04 6.36 18.65
CA ASN A 30 34.28 7.13 18.60
C ASN A 30 34.94 7.05 17.21
N GLU A 31 34.88 5.88 16.59
CA GLU A 31 35.36 5.70 15.21
C GLU A 31 34.52 6.53 14.23
N ALA A 32 33.18 6.47 14.34
CA ALA A 32 32.28 7.29 13.53
C ALA A 32 32.54 8.78 13.72
N TRP A 33 32.71 9.22 14.97
CA TRP A 33 33.04 10.61 15.31
C TRP A 33 34.37 11.07 14.70
N THR A 34 35.38 10.20 14.71
CA THR A 34 36.71 10.50 14.14
C THR A 34 36.63 10.66 12.62
N LYS A 35 35.94 9.73 11.94
CA LYS A 35 35.69 9.82 10.50
C LYS A 35 34.90 11.09 10.15
N LEU A 36 33.79 11.35 10.83
CA LEU A 36 32.97 12.53 10.60
C LEU A 36 33.71 13.82 10.89
N SER A 37 34.59 13.85 11.90
CA SER A 37 35.41 15.04 12.20
C SER A 37 36.38 15.41 11.09
N SER A 38 36.80 14.44 10.26
CA SER A 38 37.63 14.70 9.08
C SER A 38 36.82 15.14 7.85
N GLN A 39 35.56 14.74 7.77
CA GLN A 39 34.68 15.05 6.63
C GLN A 39 33.87 16.34 6.83
N LEU A 40 33.49 16.65 8.07
CA LEU A 40 32.65 17.78 8.44
C LEU A 40 33.47 18.76 9.29
N SER A 41 34.06 19.76 8.63
CA SER A 41 34.97 20.75 9.24
C SER A 41 34.37 21.53 10.41
N ASN A 42 33.04 21.67 10.47
CA ASN A 42 32.34 22.39 11.53
C ASN A 42 31.84 21.49 12.67
N LEU A 43 31.95 20.16 12.57
CA LEU A 43 31.39 19.21 13.54
C LEU A 43 31.87 19.49 14.97
N LYS A 44 33.19 19.61 15.15
CA LYS A 44 33.80 19.87 16.47
C LYS A 44 33.50 21.26 17.02
N LYS A 45 33.16 22.22 16.16
CA LYS A 45 32.76 23.58 16.57
C LYS A 45 31.32 23.59 17.10
N ILE A 46 30.46 22.77 16.50
CA ILE A 46 29.02 22.74 16.79
C ILE A 46 28.70 21.77 17.91
N MET A 47 29.47 20.69 18.07
CA MET A 47 29.08 19.55 18.90
C MET A 47 30.26 18.93 19.64
N LYS A 48 30.01 18.41 20.84
CA LYS A 48 30.94 17.55 21.59
C LYS A 48 30.64 16.08 21.33
N PHE A 49 31.66 15.23 21.51
CA PHE A 49 31.53 13.78 21.29
C PHE A 49 30.37 13.13 22.07
N ASN A 50 30.17 13.51 23.34
CA ASN A 50 29.07 12.94 24.14
C ASN A 50 27.69 13.33 23.60
N THR A 51 27.53 14.56 23.11
CA THR A 51 26.29 15.01 22.45
C THR A 51 26.05 14.21 21.16
N PHE A 52 27.09 14.06 20.33
CA PHE A 52 27.03 13.20 19.15
C PHE A 52 26.61 11.77 19.52
N LYS A 53 27.25 11.16 20.51
CA LYS A 53 26.94 9.79 20.96
C LYS A 53 25.48 9.63 21.36
N VAL A 54 24.89 10.60 22.04
CA VAL A 54 23.47 10.57 22.42
C VAL A 54 22.58 10.73 21.19
N TYR A 55 22.84 11.74 20.35
CA TYR A 55 22.01 12.02 19.18
C TYR A 55 22.10 10.92 18.11
N SER A 56 23.26 10.31 17.92
CA SER A 56 23.42 9.14 17.05
C SER A 56 22.53 7.97 17.49
N LYS A 57 22.41 7.70 18.80
CA LYS A 57 21.48 6.68 19.30
C LYS A 57 20.02 7.02 18.98
N ILE A 58 19.66 8.30 19.07
CA ILE A 58 18.31 8.77 18.73
C ILE A 58 18.06 8.58 17.23
N LEU A 59 18.98 8.99 16.36
CA LEU A 59 18.86 8.82 14.92
C LEU A 59 18.78 7.36 14.50
N ILE A 60 19.55 6.46 15.13
CA ILE A 60 19.45 5.02 14.87
C ILE A 60 18.03 4.51 15.19
N LYS A 61 17.45 4.92 16.33
CA LYS A 61 16.08 4.54 16.69
C LYS A 61 15.05 5.10 15.71
N ILE A 62 15.19 6.36 15.29
CA ILE A 62 14.32 6.99 14.31
C ILE A 62 14.43 6.25 12.96
N SER A 63 15.64 5.93 12.52
CA SER A 63 15.89 5.17 11.28
C SER A 63 15.21 3.80 11.32
N PHE A 64 15.33 3.08 12.44
CA PHE A 64 14.63 1.80 12.63
C PHE A 64 13.11 1.95 12.52
N LEU A 65 12.53 2.97 13.19
CA LEU A 65 11.09 3.24 13.11
C LEU A 65 10.65 3.59 11.69
N ILE A 66 11.39 4.44 10.97
CA ILE A 66 11.07 4.80 9.59
C ILE A 66 11.09 3.55 8.70
N ASN A 67 12.09 2.68 8.88
CA ASN A 67 12.17 1.44 8.11
C ASN A 67 11.00 0.49 8.40
N ASP A 68 10.60 0.38 9.68
CA ASP A 68 9.42 -0.40 10.09
C ASP A 68 8.14 0.15 9.46
N TYR A 69 7.92 1.46 9.50
CA TYR A 69 6.78 2.10 8.85
C TYR A 69 6.78 1.92 7.33
N ASN A 70 7.94 2.03 6.68
CA ASN A 70 8.04 1.80 5.23
C ASN A 70 7.69 0.37 4.85
N ASN A 71 8.16 -0.62 5.62
CA ASN A 71 7.79 -2.02 5.42
C ASN A 71 6.27 -2.20 5.58
N ARG A 72 5.67 -1.58 6.61
CA ARG A 72 4.23 -1.64 6.85
C ARG A 72 3.41 -0.99 5.73
N ILE A 73 3.87 0.13 5.20
CA ILE A 73 3.24 0.80 4.06
C ILE A 73 3.27 -0.12 2.83
N MET A 74 4.42 -0.75 2.57
CA MET A 74 4.57 -1.69 1.45
C MET A 74 3.63 -2.90 1.61
N GLU A 75 3.48 -3.45 2.82
CA GLU A 75 2.49 -4.50 3.10
C GLU A 75 1.07 -4.05 2.76
N PHE A 76 0.67 -2.86 3.22
CA PHE A 76 -0.66 -2.32 2.92
C PHE A 76 -0.88 -2.06 1.42
N GLU A 77 0.15 -1.63 0.68
CA GLU A 77 0.06 -1.46 -0.77
C GLU A 77 -0.15 -2.79 -1.50
N MET A 78 0.52 -3.85 -1.06
CA MET A 78 0.31 -5.20 -1.59
C MET A 78 -1.12 -5.69 -1.32
N GLU A 79 -1.60 -5.57 -0.08
CA GLU A 79 -2.97 -5.95 0.30
C GLU A 79 -4.00 -5.18 -0.53
N ARG A 80 -3.83 -3.86 -0.67
CA ARG A 80 -4.71 -3.02 -1.48
C ARG A 80 -4.74 -3.46 -2.94
N SER A 81 -3.59 -3.83 -3.51
CA SER A 81 -3.50 -4.33 -4.88
C SER A 81 -4.28 -5.64 -5.06
N MET A 82 -4.17 -6.56 -4.09
CA MET A 82 -4.94 -7.81 -4.09
C MET A 82 -6.44 -7.53 -4.02
N PHE A 83 -6.90 -6.66 -3.11
CA PHE A 83 -8.32 -6.33 -3.03
C PHE A 83 -8.87 -5.67 -4.29
N LEU A 84 -8.10 -4.81 -4.97
CA LEU A 84 -8.52 -4.22 -6.24
C LEU A 84 -8.71 -5.30 -7.31
N LYS A 85 -7.80 -6.28 -7.38
CA LYS A 85 -7.93 -7.40 -8.31
C LYS A 85 -9.18 -8.25 -8.02
N ASP A 86 -9.43 -8.57 -6.75
CA ASP A 86 -10.61 -9.34 -6.35
C ASP A 86 -11.91 -8.60 -6.71
N ILE A 87 -11.93 -7.27 -6.53
CA ILE A 87 -13.06 -6.42 -6.93
C ILE A 87 -13.30 -6.49 -8.45
N ASP A 88 -12.25 -6.42 -9.26
CA ASP A 88 -12.37 -6.53 -10.72
C ASP A 88 -12.91 -7.90 -11.14
N GLU A 89 -12.41 -8.98 -10.53
CA GLU A 89 -12.91 -10.34 -10.77
C GLU A 89 -14.40 -10.48 -10.40
N ILE A 90 -14.81 -9.93 -9.25
CA ILE A 90 -16.22 -9.91 -8.81
C ILE A 90 -17.08 -9.10 -9.79
N MET A 91 -16.60 -7.97 -10.30
CA MET A 91 -17.33 -7.17 -11.28
C MET A 91 -17.58 -7.94 -12.58
N VAL A 92 -16.56 -8.65 -13.07
CA VAL A 92 -16.69 -9.52 -14.26
C VAL A 92 -17.69 -10.65 -14.01
N GLN A 93 -17.57 -11.36 -12.88
CA GLN A 93 -18.50 -12.43 -12.51
C GLN A 93 -19.95 -11.93 -12.43
N LYS A 94 -20.15 -10.77 -11.79
CA LYS A 94 -21.47 -10.13 -11.69
C LYS A 94 -22.06 -9.79 -13.06
N SER A 95 -21.23 -9.29 -13.98
CA SER A 95 -21.66 -9.00 -15.35
C SER A 95 -22.11 -10.27 -16.08
N ASN A 96 -21.30 -11.33 -15.99
CA ASN A 96 -21.61 -12.62 -16.62
C ASN A 96 -22.91 -13.22 -16.06
N LEU A 97 -23.10 -13.19 -14.73
CA LEU A 97 -24.32 -13.66 -14.09
C LEU A 97 -25.56 -12.87 -14.53
N LYS A 98 -25.45 -11.55 -14.70
CA LYS A 98 -26.54 -10.74 -15.25
C LYS A 98 -26.91 -11.15 -16.68
N GLN A 99 -25.91 -11.42 -17.51
CA GLN A 99 -26.16 -11.87 -18.88
C GLN A 99 -26.82 -13.26 -18.92
N GLN A 100 -26.33 -14.19 -18.09
CA GLN A 100 -26.94 -15.52 -17.96
C GLN A 100 -28.40 -15.43 -17.51
N LEU A 101 -28.70 -14.57 -16.53
CA LEU A 101 -30.06 -14.34 -16.08
C LEU A 101 -30.95 -13.76 -17.19
N ALA A 102 -30.47 -12.75 -17.92
CA ALA A 102 -31.23 -12.16 -19.03
C ALA A 102 -31.55 -13.20 -20.12
N ASN A 103 -30.58 -14.05 -20.46
CA ASN A 103 -30.79 -15.14 -21.42
C ASN A 103 -31.81 -16.16 -20.90
N ALA A 104 -31.73 -16.54 -19.62
CA ALA A 104 -32.67 -17.48 -19.01
C ALA A 104 -34.11 -16.94 -19.04
N VAL A 105 -34.30 -15.66 -18.72
CA VAL A 105 -35.62 -14.99 -18.79
C VAL A 105 -36.18 -15.00 -20.22
N GLN A 106 -35.37 -14.69 -21.23
CA GLN A 106 -35.81 -14.74 -22.64
C GLN A 106 -36.21 -16.15 -23.07
N ILE A 107 -35.46 -17.16 -22.62
CA ILE A 107 -35.76 -18.56 -22.90
C ILE A 107 -37.08 -18.97 -22.23
N GLU A 108 -37.29 -18.60 -20.97
CA GLU A 108 -38.52 -18.84 -20.23
C GLU A 108 -39.73 -18.23 -20.94
N GLU A 109 -39.65 -16.95 -21.33
CA GLU A 109 -40.72 -16.27 -22.07
C GLU A 109 -41.07 -17.00 -23.38
N LYS A 110 -40.06 -17.50 -24.10
CA LYS A 110 -40.27 -18.27 -25.33
C LYS A 110 -41.00 -19.60 -25.06
N TYR A 111 -40.63 -20.29 -23.98
CA TYR A 111 -41.30 -21.53 -23.59
C TYR A 111 -42.74 -21.28 -23.16
N LEU A 112 -43.01 -20.24 -22.36
CA LEU A 112 -44.37 -19.85 -21.97
C LEU A 112 -45.26 -19.58 -23.20
N ARG A 113 -44.77 -18.81 -24.17
CA ARG A 113 -45.51 -18.57 -25.43
C ARG A 113 -45.78 -19.86 -26.21
N THR A 114 -44.86 -20.81 -26.15
CA THR A 114 -45.03 -22.12 -26.82
C THR A 114 -46.10 -22.94 -26.12
N ILE A 115 -46.07 -22.97 -24.79
CA ILE A 115 -47.09 -23.63 -23.96
C ILE A 115 -48.48 -23.04 -24.24
N ASP A 116 -48.60 -21.71 -24.32
CA ASP A 116 -49.87 -21.05 -24.62
C ASP A 116 -50.42 -21.45 -25.99
N LYS A 117 -49.56 -21.55 -27.01
CA LYS A 117 -49.96 -22.04 -28.35
C LYS A 117 -50.48 -23.47 -28.30
N VAL A 118 -49.73 -24.37 -27.67
CA VAL A 118 -50.12 -25.78 -27.52
C VAL A 118 -51.45 -25.89 -26.77
N LYS A 119 -51.64 -25.11 -25.70
CA LYS A 119 -52.89 -25.07 -24.94
C LYS A 119 -54.07 -24.61 -25.82
N HIS A 120 -53.88 -23.56 -26.62
CA HIS A 120 -54.91 -23.08 -27.53
C HIS A 120 -55.29 -24.09 -28.61
N GLU A 121 -54.31 -24.80 -29.20
CA GLU A 121 -54.56 -25.88 -30.15
C GLU A 121 -55.30 -27.05 -29.51
N LEU A 122 -54.91 -27.44 -28.30
CA LEU A 122 -55.58 -28.49 -27.54
C LEU A 122 -57.06 -28.15 -27.27
N ASP A 123 -57.35 -26.89 -26.93
CA ASP A 123 -58.72 -26.42 -26.68
C ASP A 123 -59.56 -26.43 -27.97
N LYS A 124 -59.00 -26.10 -29.14
CA LYS A 124 -59.69 -26.24 -30.44
C LYS A 124 -60.09 -27.69 -30.71
N VAL A 125 -59.15 -28.62 -30.60
CA VAL A 125 -59.41 -30.05 -30.83
C VAL A 125 -60.48 -30.57 -29.88
N ARG A 126 -60.47 -30.14 -28.61
CA ARG A 126 -61.50 -30.52 -27.62
C ARG A 126 -62.89 -29.98 -27.96
N HIS A 127 -62.99 -28.82 -28.60
CA HIS A 127 -64.26 -28.26 -29.03
C HIS A 127 -64.81 -28.95 -30.29
N GLU A 128 -63.95 -29.40 -31.20
CA GLU A 128 -64.36 -30.13 -32.41
C GLU A 128 -64.82 -31.58 -32.12
N LEU A 129 -64.38 -32.15 -31.00
CA LEU A 129 -64.76 -33.50 -30.54
C LEU A 129 -66.01 -33.53 -29.65
N ARG A 130 -66.62 -32.38 -29.35
CA ARG A 130 -67.86 -32.26 -28.56
C ARG A 130 -69.04 -31.95 -29.47
#